data_AF-W1YIU7-F1
#
_entry.id   AF-W1YIU7-F1
#
_cell.length_a   1.000
_cell.length_b   1.000
_cell.length_c   1.000
_cell.angle_alpha   90.00
_cell.angle_beta   90.00
_cell.angle_gamma   90.00
#
_symmetry.space_group_name_H-M   'P 1'
#
loop_
_entity.id
_entity.type
_entity.pdbx_description
1 polymer ?
#
loop_
_entity_poly.entity_id
_entity_poly.type
_entity_poly.pdbx_seq_one_letter_code
_entity_poly.pdbx_strand_id
1 'polypeptide(L)' 'EQLLAARKEGATVLDHSGAPLDEKQKMGTVGAVALDLDGNLAAATSTGGMTNKLPGRVGDSPLVGAGCYAN' A
#
# COMPACT_ATOMS: atom_id res chain seq x y z
N GLU A 1 10.04 -14.06 8.74
CA GLU A 1 8.78 -14.70 9.16
C GLU A 1 7.88 -15.10 7.98
N GLN A 2 7.56 -14.21 7.03
CA GLN A 2 6.75 -14.55 5.85
C GLN A 2 7.32 -15.69 4.98
N LEU A 3 8.64 -15.71 4.72
CA LEU A 3 9.29 -16.80 3.98
C LEU A 3 9.16 -18.16 4.70
N LEU A 4 9.18 -18.15 6.03
CA LEU A 4 9.04 -19.36 6.84
C LEU A 4 7.57 -19.82 6.88
N ALA A 5 6.61 -18.89 6.94
CA ALA A 5 5.19 -19.18 6.84
C ALA A 5 4.81 -19.75 5.46
N ALA A 6 5.28 -19.14 4.37
CA ALA A 6 5.07 -19.62 3.01
C ALA A 6 5.64 -21.03 2.78
N ARG A 7 6.81 -21.33 3.39
CA ARG A 7 7.41 -22.68 3.36
C ARG A 7 6.59 -23.70 4.15
N LYS A 8 5.87 -23.29 5.20
CA LYS A 8 5.05 -24.17 6.03
C LYS A 8 3.69 -24.49 5.39
N GLU A 9 3.12 -23.53 4.66
CA GLU A 9 1.83 -23.67 3.97
C GLU A 9 1.97 -24.19 2.54
N GLY A 10 3.19 -24.26 1.99
CA GLY A 10 3.44 -24.71 0.62
C GLY A 10 2.96 -23.74 -0.46
N ALA A 11 2.55 -22.53 -0.06
CA ALA A 11 2.03 -21.50 -0.94
C ALA A 11 2.63 -20.13 -0.58
N THR A 12 2.95 -19.33 -1.59
CA THR A 12 3.32 -17.92 -1.38
C THR A 12 2.05 -17.09 -1.29
N VAL A 13 1.78 -16.52 -0.12
CA VAL A 13 0.68 -15.57 0.05
C VAL A 13 0.98 -14.32 -0.76
N LEU A 14 0.08 -13.99 -1.68
CA LEU A 14 0.09 -12.73 -2.42
C LEU A 14 -1.00 -11.83 -1.81
N ASP A 15 -0.73 -10.55 -1.72
CA ASP A 15 -1.65 -9.50 -1.27
C ASP A 15 -2.85 -9.27 -2.20
N HIS A 16 -2.99 -10.07 -3.26
CA HIS A 16 -4.10 -10.09 -4.20
C HIS A 16 -4.71 -11.49 -4.39
N SER A 17 -4.33 -12.49 -3.57
CA SER A 17 -4.85 -13.86 -3.67
C SER A 17 -6.15 -14.11 -2.90
N GLY A 18 -6.73 -13.12 -2.23
CA GLY A 18 -8.05 -13.22 -1.60
C GLY A 18 -9.08 -12.26 -2.17
N ALA A 19 -10.29 -12.32 -1.60
CA ALA A 19 -11.45 -11.56 -2.07
C ALA A 19 -11.12 -10.05 -2.18
N PRO A 20 -11.62 -9.34 -3.20
CA PRO A 20 -11.15 -8.00 -3.58
C PRO A 20 -11.16 -6.92 -2.50
N LEU A 21 -11.85 -7.17 -1.38
CA LEU A 21 -12.18 -6.22 -0.32
C LEU A 21 -11.79 -6.72 1.09
N ASP A 22 -11.01 -7.79 1.24
CA ASP A 22 -10.50 -8.13 2.58
C ASP A 22 -9.41 -7.14 2.96
N GLU A 23 -9.80 -6.11 3.73
CA GLU A 23 -8.88 -5.10 4.24
C GLU A 23 -7.69 -5.76 4.91
N LYS A 24 -7.87 -6.85 5.67
CA LYS A 24 -6.78 -7.54 6.38
C LYS A 24 -5.67 -8.08 5.47
N GLN A 25 -5.92 -8.22 4.16
CA GLN A 25 -4.93 -8.70 3.19
C GLN A 25 -4.23 -7.57 2.41
N LYS A 26 -4.73 -6.33 2.49
CA LYS A 26 -4.19 -5.15 1.78
C LYS A 26 -3.59 -4.06 2.70
N MET A 27 -3.31 -4.34 3.97
CA MET A 27 -3.01 -3.29 4.96
C MET A 27 -1.52 -2.97 5.10
N GLY A 28 -0.94 -2.34 4.07
CA GLY A 28 0.44 -1.82 4.11
C GLY A 28 0.58 -0.36 3.72
N THR A 29 -0.53 0.36 3.51
CA THR A 29 -0.53 1.75 3.02
C THR A 29 -1.29 2.65 3.99
N VAL A 30 -0.70 3.81 4.27
CA VAL A 30 -1.30 4.86 5.09
C VAL A 30 -1.31 6.16 4.29
N GLY A 31 -2.25 7.05 4.61
CA GLY A 31 -2.31 8.38 4.02
C GLY A 31 -3.00 9.37 4.93
N ALA A 32 -2.74 10.65 4.69
CA ALA A 32 -3.37 11.76 5.38
C ALA A 32 -3.65 12.89 4.39
N VAL A 33 -4.75 13.59 4.62
CA VAL A 33 -5.11 14.82 3.90
C VAL A 33 -5.48 15.90 4.92
N ALA A 34 -5.15 17.14 4.63
CA ALA A 34 -5.39 18.27 5.52
C ALA A 34 -5.74 19.54 4.75
N LEU A 35 -6.56 20.38 5.38
CA LEU A 35 -6.85 21.75 4.99
C LEU A 35 -6.45 22.64 6.17
N ASP A 36 -5.57 23.61 5.95
CA ASP A 36 -5.19 24.56 6.99
C ASP A 36 -6.14 25.78 7.05
N LEU A 37 -5.91 26.66 8.03
CA LEU A 37 -6.72 27.86 8.23
C LEU A 37 -6.52 28.92 7.15
N ASP A 38 -5.42 28.85 6.39
CA ASP A 38 -5.10 29.75 5.29
C ASP A 38 -5.71 29.29 3.96
N GLY A 39 -6.35 28.11 3.95
CA GLY A 39 -7.02 27.55 2.78
C GLY A 39 -6.14 26.63 1.93
N ASN A 40 -4.96 26.24 2.40
CA ASN A 40 -4.07 25.34 1.65
C ASN A 40 -4.46 23.87 1.84
N LEU A 41 -4.53 23.13 0.73
CA LEU A 41 -4.76 21.69 0.74
C LEU A 41 -3.44 20.91 0.66
N ALA A 42 -3.33 19.85 1.46
CA ALA A 42 -2.20 18.94 1.42
C ALA A 42 -2.68 17.48 1.45
N ALA A 43 -1.94 16.61 0.77
CA ALA A 43 -2.12 15.16 0.79
C ALA A 43 -0.76 14.46 0.91
N ALA A 44 -0.72 13.34 1.61
CA ALA A 44 0.44 12.47 1.74
C ALA A 44 0.02 11.01 1.78
N THR A 45 0.76 10.14 1.09
CA THR A 45 0.53 8.69 1.05
C THR A 45 1.87 7.97 1.21
N SER A 46 1.92 6.91 2.02
CA SER A 46 3.11 6.11 2.27
C SER A 46 2.76 4.63 2.34
N THR A 47 3.64 3.77 1.82
CA THR A 47 3.41 2.32 1.78
C THR A 47 4.70 1.52 1.95
N GLY A 48 4.60 0.35 2.58
CA GLY A 48 5.66 -0.67 2.54
C GLY A 48 5.74 -1.39 1.18
N GLY A 49 4.73 -1.20 0.32
CA GLY A 49 4.58 -1.89 -0.95
C GLY A 49 3.78 -3.19 -0.81
N MET A 50 4.03 -4.09 -1.75
CA MET A 50 3.33 -5.38 -1.88
C MET A 50 4.14 -6.50 -1.22
N THR A 51 3.45 -7.39 -0.49
CA THR A 51 4.09 -8.60 0.06
C THR A 51 4.66 -9.44 -1.08
N ASN A 52 5.90 -9.91 -0.93
CA ASN A 52 6.60 -10.69 -1.94
C ASN A 52 6.70 -10.01 -3.33
N LYS A 53 6.75 -8.68 -3.37
CA LYS A 53 6.97 -7.94 -4.62
C LYS A 53 8.35 -8.24 -5.22
N LEU A 54 8.44 -8.20 -6.55
CA LEU A 54 9.72 -8.18 -7.24
C LEU A 54 10.54 -6.96 -6.76
N PRO A 55 11.84 -7.11 -6.44
CA PRO A 55 12.71 -5.97 -6.15
C PRO A 55 12.65 -4.94 -7.28
N GLY A 56 12.54 -3.65 -6.91
CA GLY A 56 12.38 -2.56 -7.86
C GLY A 56 10.93 -2.29 -8.30
N ARG A 57 9.94 -3.13 -7.94
CA ARG A 57 8.53 -2.81 -8.20
C ARG A 57 8.09 -1.59 -7.39
N VAL A 58 7.48 -0.63 -8.09
CA VAL A 58 6.89 0.61 -7.54
C VAL A 58 5.37 0.53 -7.66
N GLY A 59 4.65 0.93 -6.61
CA GLY A 59 3.19 1.04 -6.58
C GLY A 59 2.70 2.46 -6.85
N ASP A 60 1.43 2.73 -6.58
CA ASP A 60 0.77 4.03 -6.79
C ASP A 60 1.14 5.08 -5.74
N SER A 61 1.42 4.68 -4.50
CA SER A 61 1.63 5.62 -3.38
C SER A 61 2.67 6.73 -3.61
N PRO A 62 3.84 6.48 -4.23
CA PRO A 62 4.82 7.54 -4.53
C PRO A 62 4.56 8.27 -5.86
N LEU A 63 3.48 7.95 -6.59
CA LEU A 63 3.17 8.53 -7.90
C LEU A 63 2.10 9.63 -7.76
N VAL A 64 2.50 10.88 -8.04
CA VAL A 64 1.60 12.05 -8.02
C VAL A 64 0.44 11.84 -8.98
N GLY A 65 -0.79 12.10 -8.52
CA GLY A 65 -2.01 11.94 -9.30
C GLY A 65 -2.57 10.52 -9.36
N ALA A 66 -1.80 9.51 -8.94
CA ALA A 66 -2.30 8.14 -8.79
C ALA A 66 -2.63 7.84 -7.33
N GLY A 67 -1.62 7.82 -6.45
CA GLY A 67 -1.78 7.52 -5.03
C GLY A 67 -1.84 8.74 -4.12
N CYS A 68 -1.47 9.93 -4.62
CA CYS A 68 -1.44 11.16 -3.83
C CYS A 68 -1.62 12.41 -4.71
N TYR A 69 -2.57 13.28 -4.38
CA TYR A 69 -2.80 14.55 -5.08
C TYR A 69 -3.52 15.56 -4.17
N ALA A 70 -3.16 16.84 -4.27
CA ALA A 70 -3.84 17.98 -3.66
C ALA A 70 -3.62 19.22 -4.56
N ASN A 71 -4.63 20.08 -4.67
CA ASN A 71 -4.63 21.32 -5.46
C ASN A 71 -5.61 22.31 -4.87
#